data_AF-A0A8J2TII0-F1
#
_entry.id   AF-A0A8J2TII0-F1
#
_cell.length_a   1.000
_cell.length_b   1.000
_cell.length_c   1.000
_cell.angle_alpha   90.00
_cell.angle_beta   90.00
_cell.angle_gamma   90.00
#
_symmetry.space_group_name_H-M   'P 1'
#
loop_
_entity.id
_entity.type
_entity.pdbx_description
1 polymer ?
#
loop_
_entity_poly.entity_id
_entity_poly.type
_entity_poly.pdbx_seq_one_letter_code
_entity_poly.pdbx_strand_id
1 'polypeptide(L)' 'MQEVDDLKILEWAAFNDRILLTHDRAPMPDFAYQRLVREEIMASMFFVNDRMLTRQAIDELYQFI' A
#
# COMPACT_ATOMS: atom_id res chain seq x y z
N MET A 1 -14.91 8.99 -1.84
CA MET A 1 -14.15 9.62 -0.75
C MET A 1 -14.12 8.63 0.40
N GLN A 2 -12.98 7.93 0.56
CA GLN A 2 -12.78 6.90 1.58
C GLN A 2 -11.38 7.04 2.25
N GLU A 3 -10.83 8.26 2.24
CA GLU A 3 -9.46 8.58 2.71
C GLU A 3 -9.16 8.14 4.15
N VAL A 4 -10.17 8.10 5.02
CA VAL A 4 -10.01 7.66 6.41
C VAL A 4 -9.77 6.16 6.52
N ASP A 5 -10.31 5.35 5.59
CA ASP A 5 -10.03 3.91 5.57
C ASP A 5 -8.64 3.64 4.99
N ASP A 6 -8.18 4.46 4.05
CA ASP A 6 -6.87 4.36 3.40
C ASP A 6 -5.71 4.57 4.37
N LEU A 7 -5.81 5.58 5.24
CA LEU A 7 -4.80 5.82 6.28
C LEU A 7 -4.77 4.70 7.32
N LYS A 8 -5.95 4.18 7.70
CA LYS A 8 -6.07 3.09 8.67
C LYS A 8 -5.54 1.77 8.14
N ILE A 9 -5.77 1.47 6.86
CA ILE A 9 -5.27 0.22 6.27
C ILE A 9 -3.74 0.24 6.12
N LEU A 10 -3.17 1.41 5.83
CA LEU A 10 -1.72 1.59 5.79
C LEU A 10 -1.09 1.44 7.18
N GLU A 11 -1.71 2.03 8.21
CA GLU A 11 -1.31 1.84 9.60
C GLU A 11 -1.40 0.37 10.03
N TRP A 12 -2.53 -0.26 9.76
CA TRP A 12 -2.75 -1.66 10.09
C TRP A 12 -1.71 -2.56 9.41
N ALA A 13 -1.41 -2.33 8.13
CA ALA A 13 -0.41 -3.10 7.41
C ALA A 13 0.99 -2.96 8.04
N ALA A 14 1.34 -1.75 8.49
CA ALA A 14 2.63 -1.47 9.12
C ALA A 14 2.81 -2.22 10.44
N PHE A 15 1.78 -2.25 11.28
CA PHE A 15 1.83 -2.95 12.58
C PHE A 15 1.69 -4.47 12.49
N ASN A 16 1.14 -4.99 11.38
CA ASN A 16 0.91 -6.42 11.21
C ASN A 16 1.94 -7.11 10.31
N ASP A 17 3.03 -6.43 9.93
CA ASP A 17 4.04 -6.93 9.01
C ASP A 17 3.41 -7.42 7.69
N ARG A 18 2.71 -6.51 7.03
CA ARG A 18 2.02 -6.76 5.74
C ARG A 18 2.46 -5.74 4.69
N ILE A 19 2.33 -6.17 3.44
CA ILE A 19 2.56 -5.36 2.26
C ILE A 19 1.20 -4.84 1.76
N LEU A 20 1.09 -3.52 1.54
CA LEU A 20 -0.09 -2.92 0.95
C LEU A 20 0.01 -2.96 -0.58
N LEU A 21 -0.94 -3.64 -1.21
CA LEU A 21 -1.10 -3.66 -2.67
C LEU A 21 -2.27 -2.76 -3.06
N THR A 22 -2.03 -1.73 -3.88
CA THR A 22 -3.07 -0.77 -4.25
C THR A 22 -3.03 -0.39 -5.73
N HIS A 23 -4.22 -0.15 -6.29
CA HIS A 23 -4.38 0.47 -7.60
C HIS A 23 -4.40 2.01 -7.51
N ASP A 24 -4.58 2.57 -6.31
CA ASP A 24 -4.73 4.00 -6.10
C ASP A 24 -3.36 4.69 -6.12
N ARG A 25 -3.06 5.34 -7.25
CA ARG A 25 -1.81 6.10 -7.44
C ARG A 25 -1.83 7.49 -6.81
N ALA A 26 -3.01 7.93 -6.37
CA ALA A 26 -3.22 9.10 -5.52
C ALA A 26 -4.51 8.80 -4.75
N PRO A 27 -4.56 8.84 -3.40
CA PRO A 27 -3.68 9.56 -2.46
C PRO A 27 -2.61 8.71 -1.73
N MET A 28 -2.52 7.40 -1.97
CA MET A 28 -1.65 6.48 -1.20
C MET A 28 -0.16 6.87 -1.11
N PRO A 29 0.51 7.38 -2.17
CA PRO A 29 1.89 7.82 -2.03
C PRO A 29 2.05 9.02 -1.08
N ASP A 30 1.07 9.93 -1.06
CA ASP A 30 1.12 11.10 -0.19
C ASP A 30 0.98 10.68 1.28
N PHE A 31 0.10 9.72 1.57
CA PHE A 31 -0.04 9.14 2.90
C PHE A 31 1.24 8.41 3.35
N ALA A 32 1.83 7.60 2.47
CA ALA A 32 3.10 6.94 2.72
C ALA A 32 4.22 7.95 3.05
N TYR A 33 4.33 9.01 2.25
CA TYR A 33 5.32 10.07 2.47
C TYR A 33 5.10 10.79 3.79
N GLN A 34 3.85 11.12 4.15
CA GLN A 34 3.53 11.75 5.43
C GLN A 34 3.95 10.89 6.63
N ARG A 35 3.79 9.56 6.56
CA ARG A 35 4.25 8.64 7.62
C ARG A 35 5.77 8.65 7.76
N LEU A 36 6.48 8.59 6.63
CA LEU A 36 7.95 8.63 6.61
C LEU A 36 8.48 9.94 7.21
N VAL A 37 7.88 11.09 6.88
CA VAL A 37 8.25 12.40 7.45
C VAL A 37 8.00 12.46 8.96
N ARG A 38 7.01 11.72 9.46
CA ARG A 38 6.69 11.62 10.89
C ARG A 38 7.47 10.54 11.64
N GLU A 39 8.39 9.85 10.97
CA GLU A 39 9.15 8.71 11.52
C GLU A 39 8.24 7.57 12.03
N GLU A 40 7.04 7.45 11.45
CA GLU A 40 6.11 6.37 11.78
C GLU A 40 6.55 5.07 11.10
N ILE A 41 6.17 3.93 11.70
CA ILE A 41 6.37 2.62 11.07
C ILE A 41 5.62 2.62 9.73
N MET A 42 6.32 2.19 8.68
CA MET A 42 5.82 2.21 7.32
C MET A 42 5.73 0.78 6.76
N ALA A 43 4.55 0.43 6.27
CA ALA A 43 4.36 -0.80 5.52
C ALA A 43 5.10 -0.72 4.17
N SER A 44 5.56 -1.85 3.65
CA SER A 44 5.94 -1.90 2.23
C SER A 44 4.69 -1.72 1.36
N MET A 45 4.80 -0.99 0.25
CA MET A 45 3.67 -0.68 -0.62
C MET A 45 4.03 -0.85 -2.09
N PHE A 46 3.15 -1.52 -2.84
CA PHE A 46 3.26 -1.68 -4.29
C PHE A 46 2.06 -1.08 -5.00
N PHE A 47 2.35 -0.34 -6.07
CA PHE A 47 1.35 0.16 -7.00
C PHE A 47 1.19 -0.80 -8.17
N VAL A 48 -0.04 -1.23 -8.39
CA VAL A 48 -0.38 -2.08 -9.52
C VAL A 48 -1.20 -1.32 -10.54
N ASN A 49 -1.08 -1.71 -11.81
CA ASN A 49 -1.90 -1.18 -12.88
C ASN A 49 -3.38 -1.45 -12.56
N ASP A 50 -4.26 -0.45 -12.71
CA ASP A 50 -5.70 -0.57 -12.45
C ASP A 50 -6.40 -1.60 -13.36
N ARG A 51 -5.78 -1.93 -14.49
CA ARG A 51 -6.24 -2.97 -15.43
C ARG A 51 -5.75 -4.36 -15.08
N MET A 52 -4.85 -4.49 -14.11
CA MET A 52 -4.31 -5.77 -13.69
C MET A 52 -5.25 -6.44 -12.69
N LEU A 53 -5.52 -7.72 -12.89
CA LEU A 53 -6.28 -8.50 -11.92
C LEU A 53 -5.48 -8.68 -10.63
N THR A 54 -6.13 -8.57 -9.47
CA THR A 54 -5.46 -8.74 -8.16
C THR A 54 -4.68 -10.05 -8.05
N ARG A 55 -5.22 -11.15 -8.61
CA ARG A 55 -4.51 -12.44 -8.64
C ARG A 55 -3.21 -12.35 -9.43
N GLN A 56 -3.24 -11.70 -10.60
CA GLN A 56 -2.03 -11.52 -11.42
C GLN A 56 -1.00 -10.67 -10.68
N ALA A 57 -1.42 -9.61 -10.00
CA ALA A 57 -0.53 -8.81 -9.18
C ALA A 57 0.14 -9.61 -8.04
N ILE A 58 -0.63 -10.47 -7.37
CA ILE A 58 -0.11 -11.37 -6.33
C ILE A 58 0.89 -12.36 -6.94
N ASP A 59 0.55 -12.97 -8.07
CA ASP A 59 1.42 -13.93 -8.76
C ASP A 59 2.76 -13.29 -9.19
N GLU A 60 2.74 -12.02 -9.62
CA GLU A 60 3.96 -11.27 -9.94
C GLU A 60 4.79 -10.95 -8.69
N LEU A 61 4.16 -10.54 -7.58
CA LEU A 61 4.88 -10.28 -6.34
C LEU A 61 5.65 -11.52 -5.86
N TYR A 62 5.04 -12.71 -5.90
CA TYR A 62 5.69 -13.96 -5.53
C TYR A 62 6.90 -14.32 -6.40
N GLN A 63 7.12 -13.67 -7.54
CA GLN A 63 8.34 -13.85 -8.33
C GLN A 63 9.51 -12.97 -7.84
N PHE A 64 9.22 -11.92 -7.08
CA PHE A 64 10.21 -10.94 -6.60
C PHE A 64 10.68 -11.18 -5.15
N ILE A 65 9.91 -11.92 -4.34
CA ILE A 65 10.23 -12.29 -2.95
C ILE A 65 10.59 -13.76 -2.82
#